data_AF-A0A9D7DKC2-F1
#
_entry.id   AF-A0A9D7DKC2-F1
#
_cell.length_a   1.000
_cell.length_b   1.000
_cell.length_c   1.000
_cell.angle_alpha   90.00
_cell.angle_beta   90.00
_cell.angle_gamma   90.00
#
_symmetry.space_group_name_H-M   'P 1'
#
loop_
_entity.id
_entity.type
_entity.pdbx_description
1 polymer ?
#
loop_
_entity_poly.entity_id
_entity_poly.type
_entity_poly.pdbx_seq_one_letter_code
_entity_poly.pdbx_strand_id
1 'polypeptide(L)'
;MPDGTLWLGLLMILPVVRLFVFTALAVVPGAAHTNALDLPRRAWLDRILPTSKLGSAIASIFFAVLLILPLGFLNVRMLEAYGLALFIGLPFVLGAASAYLYNHHQARRWGQSIGIAMLTVSITLMAIFLFAMEGLLCIVMAAPIVYPIALAGSLVGHALSQRTPGGAPAMTLLVLLAPGLMAFESVHRAEEPLFPVVTSVRVSASPQAVWNELVAFSRMEEPDELLFRAGVSYPVEARIEGTGVGACRYCWFNTGPFVEPITVWDEPRLLAFDVVDDPPPMTELSIYEHIDAPHVDGFFRSHNGQFRLVEQADGSTLLEGTTWYTHAIWPTWYWRIWSDAILHRIHARVLEHIKQDAEAHSGTE
;
A
#
# COMPACT_ATOMS: atom_id res chain seq x y z
N MET A 1 -38.22 10.21 3.32
CA MET A 1 -36.85 10.53 2.88
C MET A 1 -36.21 9.26 2.33
N PRO A 2 -36.34 8.98 1.03
CA PRO A 2 -35.92 7.72 0.44
C PRO A 2 -34.68 7.89 -0.47
N ASP A 3 -33.53 8.29 0.08
CA ASP A 3 -32.27 8.39 -0.70
C ASP A 3 -31.08 7.66 -0.02
N GLY A 4 -31.23 7.20 1.22
CA GLY A 4 -30.15 6.55 1.99
C GLY A 4 -29.98 5.05 1.72
N THR A 5 -31.01 4.37 1.20
CA THR A 5 -31.02 2.92 0.95
C THR A 5 -30.19 2.51 -0.26
N LEU A 6 -30.04 3.39 -1.26
CA LEU A 6 -29.28 3.11 -2.48
C LEU A 6 -27.75 3.08 -2.22
N TRP A 7 -27.27 4.00 -1.36
CA TRP A 7 -25.86 4.07 -0.94
C TRP A 7 -25.45 2.93 -0.02
N LEU A 8 -26.36 2.49 0.86
CA LEU A 8 -26.16 1.27 1.66
C LEU A 8 -26.03 0.04 0.76
N GLY A 9 -26.82 -0.05 -0.31
CA GLY A 9 -26.74 -1.13 -1.30
C GLY A 9 -25.39 -1.18 -2.04
N LEU A 10 -24.80 -0.02 -2.36
CA LEU A 10 -23.46 0.07 -2.97
C LEU A 10 -22.35 -0.35 -1.99
N LEU A 11 -22.45 0.01 -0.72
CA LEU A 11 -21.53 -0.42 0.33
C LEU A 11 -21.56 -1.95 0.57
N MET A 12 -22.65 -2.63 0.19
CA MET A 12 -22.78 -4.09 0.30
C MET A 12 -22.04 -4.90 -0.78
N ILE A 13 -21.56 -4.25 -1.84
CA ILE A 13 -20.88 -4.92 -2.96
C ILE A 13 -19.44 -5.33 -2.58
N LEU A 14 -18.84 -4.65 -1.60
CA LEU A 14 -17.50 -4.97 -1.10
C LEU A 14 -17.60 -5.95 0.09
N PRO A 15 -17.09 -7.20 -0.01
CA PRO A 15 -17.25 -8.24 1.03
C PRO A 15 -16.75 -7.85 2.42
N VAL A 16 -15.72 -7.01 2.48
CA VAL A 16 -15.10 -6.53 3.72
C VAL A 16 -15.97 -5.44 4.36
N VAL A 17 -16.39 -4.44 3.58
CA VAL A 17 -17.33 -3.39 4.04
C VAL A 17 -18.63 -4.04 4.51
N ARG A 18 -19.08 -5.08 3.81
CA ARG A 18 -20.21 -5.91 4.18
C ARG A 18 -20.02 -6.56 5.55
N LEU A 19 -18.85 -7.09 5.92
CA LEU A 19 -18.61 -7.67 7.24
C LEU A 19 -18.72 -6.62 8.36
N PHE A 20 -18.11 -5.45 8.18
CA PHE A 20 -18.18 -4.36 9.17
C PHE A 20 -19.58 -3.75 9.25
N VAL A 21 -20.29 -3.60 8.12
CA VAL A 21 -21.69 -3.17 8.06
C VAL A 21 -22.60 -4.23 8.67
N PHE A 22 -22.41 -5.53 8.42
CA PHE A 22 -23.18 -6.60 9.05
C PHE A 22 -22.89 -6.69 10.54
N THR A 23 -21.66 -6.45 10.99
CA THR A 23 -21.37 -6.39 12.43
C THR A 23 -22.01 -5.16 13.06
N ALA A 24 -22.01 -4.02 12.37
CA ALA A 24 -22.70 -2.81 12.81
C ALA A 24 -24.24 -2.95 12.79
N LEU A 25 -24.80 -3.69 11.82
CA LEU A 25 -26.23 -3.95 11.65
C LEU A 25 -26.73 -5.13 12.49
N ALA A 26 -25.92 -6.14 12.78
CA ALA A 26 -26.24 -7.21 13.74
C ALA A 26 -26.32 -6.66 15.18
N VAL A 27 -25.81 -5.45 15.40
CA VAL A 27 -25.92 -4.67 16.65
C VAL A 27 -27.06 -3.62 16.55
N VAL A 28 -27.84 -3.60 15.46
CA VAL A 28 -29.12 -2.88 15.35
C VAL A 28 -30.23 -3.78 15.92
N PRO A 29 -31.20 -3.26 16.71
CA PRO A 29 -31.96 -4.08 17.64
C PRO A 29 -32.87 -5.11 16.96
N GLY A 30 -32.78 -6.37 17.39
CA GLY A 30 -33.97 -7.20 17.54
C GLY A 30 -34.76 -6.70 18.76
N ALA A 31 -36.08 -6.68 18.66
CA ALA A 31 -36.95 -6.20 19.73
C ALA A 31 -36.66 -6.91 21.05
N ALA A 32 -36.28 -6.11 22.06
CA ALA A 32 -36.26 -6.41 23.49
C ALA A 32 -35.58 -7.72 23.93
N HIS A 33 -34.37 -7.60 24.49
CA HIS A 33 -33.99 -8.46 25.62
C HIS A 33 -33.26 -7.66 26.72
N THR A 34 -34.06 -7.39 27.75
CA THR A 34 -33.79 -7.20 29.19
C THR A 34 -32.34 -7.19 29.70
N ASN A 35 -32.00 -6.09 30.36
CA ASN A 35 -31.20 -5.95 31.60
C ASN A 35 -30.45 -7.20 32.09
N ALA A 36 -29.26 -7.46 31.55
CA ALA A 36 -28.26 -8.30 32.19
C ALA A 36 -26.87 -7.97 31.63
N LEU A 37 -26.18 -7.01 32.25
CA LEU A 37 -24.74 -6.68 32.20
C LEU A 37 -24.48 -5.15 32.19
N ASP A 38 -25.04 -4.43 33.16
CA ASP A 38 -24.42 -3.17 33.60
C ASP A 38 -23.18 -3.52 34.45
N LEU A 39 -22.11 -3.90 33.77
CA LEU A 39 -20.79 -4.06 34.39
C LEU A 39 -20.31 -2.69 34.89
N PRO A 40 -19.54 -2.62 36.00
CA PRO A 40 -19.04 -1.38 36.63
C PRO A 40 -17.99 -0.60 35.79
N ARG A 41 -17.91 -0.83 34.48
CA ARG A 41 -16.83 -0.35 33.59
C ARG A 41 -16.85 1.15 33.29
N ARG A 42 -17.96 1.87 33.51
CA ARG A 42 -17.99 3.35 33.37
C ARG A 42 -17.09 4.03 34.42
N ALA A 43 -17.01 3.48 35.63
CA ALA A 43 -16.35 4.13 36.77
C ALA A 43 -14.83 4.33 36.62
N TRP A 44 -14.13 3.53 35.80
CA TRP A 44 -12.69 3.71 35.56
C TRP A 44 -12.40 4.76 34.50
N LEU A 45 -13.16 4.78 33.40
CA LEU A 45 -13.05 5.82 32.38
C LEU A 45 -13.43 7.20 32.93
N ASP A 46 -14.43 7.26 33.83
CA ASP A 46 -14.82 8.49 34.54
C ASP A 46 -13.68 9.07 35.41
N ARG A 47 -12.75 8.22 35.89
CA ARG A 47 -11.59 8.66 36.71
C ARG A 47 -10.42 9.15 35.87
N ILE A 48 -10.27 8.65 34.65
CA ILE A 48 -9.08 8.89 33.82
C ILE A 48 -9.32 9.98 32.78
N LEU A 49 -10.52 10.02 32.20
CA LEU A 49 -10.83 11.00 31.17
C LEU A 49 -11.17 12.35 31.82
N PRO A 50 -10.50 13.45 31.43
CA PRO A 50 -10.86 14.77 31.94
C PRO A 50 -12.24 15.19 31.46
N THR A 51 -12.95 15.98 32.27
CA THR A 51 -14.26 16.57 31.90
C THR A 51 -14.12 17.82 31.03
N SER A 52 -12.95 18.47 31.05
CA SER A 52 -12.67 19.64 30.21
C SER A 52 -12.60 19.25 28.74
N LYS A 53 -13.01 20.16 27.85
CA LYS A 53 -13.04 19.88 26.40
C LYS A 53 -11.64 19.53 25.86
N LEU A 54 -10.64 20.32 26.21
CA LEU A 54 -9.25 20.10 25.78
C LEU A 54 -8.65 18.86 26.43
N GLY A 55 -8.89 18.64 27.73
CA GLY A 55 -8.37 17.46 28.42
C GLY A 55 -8.96 16.17 27.88
N SER A 56 -10.26 16.14 27.58
CA SER A 56 -10.91 15.00 26.92
C SER A 56 -10.31 14.73 25.54
N ALA A 57 -10.06 15.77 24.74
CA ALA A 57 -9.43 15.64 23.42
C ALA A 57 -8.01 15.05 23.49
N ILE A 58 -7.17 15.57 24.39
CA ILE A 58 -5.80 15.09 24.59
C ILE A 58 -5.83 13.63 25.06
N ALA A 59 -6.65 13.32 26.06
CA ALA A 59 -6.76 11.96 26.58
C ALA A 59 -7.28 10.98 25.52
N SER A 60 -8.30 11.36 24.73
CA SER A 60 -8.84 10.51 23.67
C SER A 60 -7.80 10.20 22.59
N ILE A 61 -7.02 11.20 22.17
CA ILE A 61 -5.91 11.00 21.22
C ILE A 61 -4.88 10.05 21.85
N PHE A 62 -4.41 10.37 23.06
CA PHE A 62 -3.37 9.61 23.74
C PHE A 62 -3.74 8.13 23.88
N PHE A 63 -4.94 7.82 24.39
CA PHE A 63 -5.36 6.42 24.57
C PHE A 63 -5.62 5.70 23.26
N ALA A 64 -6.16 6.37 22.24
CA ALA A 64 -6.36 5.77 20.93
C ALA A 64 -5.01 5.45 20.24
N VAL A 65 -4.05 6.36 20.33
CA VAL A 65 -2.67 6.16 19.82
C VAL A 65 -1.97 5.04 20.60
N LEU A 66 -2.05 5.05 21.92
CA LEU A 66 -1.45 4.03 22.80
C LEU A 66 -2.04 2.64 22.56
N LEU A 67 -3.30 2.56 22.15
CA LEU A 67 -3.93 1.30 21.75
C LEU A 67 -3.44 0.80 20.39
N ILE A 68 -3.36 1.69 19.40
CA ILE A 68 -3.19 1.30 17.99
C ILE A 68 -1.73 1.16 17.58
N LEU A 69 -0.82 2.01 18.07
CA LEU A 69 0.59 1.92 17.70
C LEU A 69 1.22 0.56 18.06
N PRO A 70 1.03 -0.01 19.28
CA PRO A 70 1.57 -1.32 19.59
C PRO A 70 0.97 -2.46 18.75
N LEU A 71 -0.32 -2.36 18.41
CA LEU A 71 -0.98 -3.34 17.55
C LEU A 71 -0.46 -3.26 16.11
N GLY A 72 -0.27 -2.06 15.58
CA GLY A 72 0.37 -1.85 14.27
C GLY A 72 1.79 -2.39 14.24
N PHE A 73 2.59 -2.09 15.27
CA PHE A 73 3.94 -2.61 15.42
C PHE A 73 3.96 -4.14 15.47
N LEU A 74 3.08 -4.75 16.27
CA LEU A 74 2.93 -6.21 16.34
C LEU A 74 2.58 -6.80 14.98
N ASN A 75 1.62 -6.19 14.26
CA ASN A 75 1.15 -6.66 12.97
C ASN A 75 2.24 -6.65 11.90
N VAL A 76 3.01 -5.57 11.84
CA VAL A 76 4.08 -5.42 10.85
C VAL A 76 5.29 -6.26 11.21
N ARG A 77 5.75 -6.24 12.47
CA ARG A 77 7.03 -6.84 12.86
C ARG A 77 6.95 -8.31 13.24
N MET A 78 5.84 -8.76 13.83
CA MET A 78 5.70 -10.15 14.28
C MET A 78 4.88 -10.99 13.31
N LEU A 79 3.89 -10.40 12.64
CA LEU A 79 3.02 -11.12 11.71
C LEU A 79 3.42 -10.93 10.24
N GLU A 80 4.30 -9.96 9.94
CA GLU A 80 4.75 -9.60 8.59
C GLU A 80 3.57 -9.46 7.63
N ALA A 81 2.49 -8.81 8.09
CA ALA A 81 1.21 -8.79 7.41
C ALA A 81 0.80 -7.38 7.02
N TYR A 82 0.80 -7.07 5.73
CA TYR A 82 0.26 -5.81 5.19
C TYR A 82 -1.17 -6.00 4.66
N GLY A 83 -2.05 -6.48 5.56
CA GLY A 83 -3.40 -6.94 5.26
C GLY A 83 -4.54 -5.97 5.61
N LEU A 84 -5.77 -6.50 5.60
CA LEU A 84 -7.01 -5.84 6.03
C LEU A 84 -6.90 -5.29 7.44
N ALA A 85 -6.25 -5.99 8.36
CA ALA A 85 -6.11 -5.53 9.72
C ALA A 85 -5.35 -4.19 9.77
N LEU A 86 -4.27 -4.06 8.99
CA LEU A 86 -3.44 -2.85 8.96
C LEU A 86 -4.16 -1.68 8.29
N PHE A 87 -4.75 -1.90 7.12
CA PHE A 87 -5.28 -0.81 6.29
C PHE A 87 -6.77 -0.52 6.53
N ILE A 88 -7.52 -1.44 7.12
CA ILE A 88 -8.94 -1.26 7.45
C ILE A 88 -9.18 -1.33 8.96
N GLY A 89 -8.78 -2.43 9.60
CA GLY A 89 -9.09 -2.69 11.00
C GLY A 89 -8.58 -1.61 11.94
N LEU A 90 -7.27 -1.38 11.94
CA LEU A 90 -6.62 -0.43 12.84
C LEU A 90 -7.07 1.02 12.61
N PRO A 91 -7.13 1.57 11.39
CA PRO A 91 -7.65 2.92 11.15
C PRO A 91 -9.10 3.09 11.60
N PHE A 92 -9.93 2.07 11.38
CA PHE A 92 -11.33 2.10 11.78
C PHE A 92 -11.46 2.15 13.31
N VAL A 93 -10.73 1.27 14.02
CA VAL A 93 -10.71 1.27 15.50
C VAL A 93 -10.11 2.56 16.04
N LEU A 94 -9.06 3.10 15.43
CA LEU A 94 -8.46 4.38 15.82
C LEU A 94 -9.48 5.53 15.75
N GLY A 95 -10.20 5.64 14.63
CA GLY A 95 -11.25 6.62 14.44
C GLY A 95 -12.43 6.42 15.40
N ALA A 96 -12.87 5.18 15.60
CA ALA A 96 -13.97 4.85 16.50
C ALA A 96 -13.61 5.13 17.97
N ALA A 97 -12.44 4.69 18.43
CA ALA A 97 -12.01 4.84 19.81
C ALA A 97 -11.78 6.31 20.17
N SER A 98 -11.10 7.07 19.31
CA SER A 98 -10.88 8.50 19.53
C SER A 98 -12.21 9.28 19.63
N ALA A 99 -13.15 9.04 18.72
CA ALA A 99 -14.47 9.64 18.76
C ALA A 99 -15.30 9.21 19.99
N TYR A 100 -15.29 7.91 20.32
CA TYR A 100 -16.03 7.37 21.45
C TYR A 100 -15.55 7.96 22.78
N LEU A 101 -14.23 7.96 23.02
CA LEU A 101 -13.62 8.49 24.24
C LEU A 101 -13.85 10.00 24.38
N TYR A 102 -13.76 10.76 23.28
CA TYR A 102 -13.97 12.22 23.31
C TYR A 102 -15.40 12.63 23.71
N ASN A 103 -16.38 11.78 23.38
CA ASN A 103 -17.80 11.97 23.69
C ASN A 103 -18.22 11.40 25.06
N HIS A 104 -17.32 10.71 25.78
CA HIS A 104 -17.64 9.95 27.00
C HIS A 104 -18.40 10.77 28.06
N HIS A 105 -17.93 11.98 28.37
CA HIS A 105 -18.54 12.83 29.39
C HIS A 105 -19.65 13.76 28.87
N GLN A 106 -19.57 14.16 27.61
CA GLN A 106 -20.48 15.14 27.02
C GLN A 106 -20.69 14.81 25.56
N ALA A 107 -21.96 14.70 25.15
CA ALA A 107 -22.31 14.55 23.74
C ALA A 107 -21.73 15.73 22.94
N ARG A 108 -20.88 15.42 21.96
CA ARG A 108 -20.28 16.40 21.05
C ARG A 108 -21.04 16.42 19.74
N ARG A 109 -20.77 17.41 18.91
CA ARG A 109 -21.28 17.39 17.53
C ARG A 109 -20.47 16.36 16.73
N TRP A 110 -21.13 15.70 15.79
CA TRP A 110 -20.53 14.83 14.77
C TRP A 110 -19.28 15.46 14.12
N GLY A 111 -19.32 16.72 13.70
CA GLY A 111 -18.13 17.42 13.15
C GLY A 111 -16.94 17.53 14.13
N GLN A 112 -17.18 17.65 15.44
CA GLN A 112 -16.10 17.65 16.44
C GLN A 112 -15.50 16.26 16.65
N SER A 113 -16.32 15.22 16.50
CA SER A 113 -15.88 13.82 16.59
C SER A 113 -15.08 13.38 15.37
N ILE A 114 -15.48 13.87 14.19
CA ILE A 114 -14.69 13.71 12.96
C ILE A 114 -13.36 14.45 13.10
N GLY A 115 -13.39 15.71 13.55
CA GLY A 115 -12.18 16.52 13.72
C GLY A 115 -11.15 15.87 14.65
N ILE A 116 -11.58 15.32 15.80
CA ILE A 116 -10.67 14.64 16.72
C ILE A 116 -10.12 13.34 16.13
N ALA A 117 -10.93 12.58 15.39
CA ALA A 117 -10.49 11.36 14.73
C ALA A 117 -9.45 11.66 13.64
N MET A 118 -9.69 12.65 12.78
CA MET A 118 -8.73 13.06 11.75
C MET A 118 -7.42 13.55 12.36
N LEU A 119 -7.49 14.36 13.42
CA LEU A 119 -6.30 14.78 14.16
C LEU A 119 -5.55 13.59 14.79
N THR A 120 -6.27 12.63 15.35
CA THR A 120 -5.68 11.40 15.92
C THR A 120 -4.95 10.59 14.85
N VAL A 121 -5.55 10.42 13.67
CA VAL A 121 -4.93 9.75 12.52
C VAL A 121 -3.66 10.49 12.09
N SER A 122 -3.72 11.81 11.91
CA SER A 122 -2.56 12.62 11.52
C SER A 122 -1.42 12.52 12.54
N ILE A 123 -1.72 12.56 13.84
CA ILE A 123 -0.71 12.39 14.91
C ILE A 123 -0.14 10.97 14.88
N THR A 124 -0.96 9.96 14.63
CA THR A 124 -0.50 8.56 14.54
C THR A 124 0.44 8.36 13.36
N LEU A 125 0.06 8.84 12.17
CA LEU A 125 0.92 8.79 10.97
C LEU A 125 2.22 9.58 11.16
N MET A 126 2.13 10.76 11.79
CA MET A 126 3.31 11.55 12.14
C MET A 126 4.21 10.82 13.13
N ALA A 127 3.65 10.13 14.13
CA ALA A 127 4.43 9.32 15.06
C ALA A 127 5.13 8.17 14.31
N ILE A 128 4.41 7.47 13.42
CA ILE A 128 4.99 6.40 12.59
C ILE A 128 6.20 6.92 11.79
N PHE A 129 6.06 8.08 11.15
CA PHE A 129 7.15 8.75 10.44
C PHE A 129 8.33 9.13 11.35
N LEU A 130 8.05 9.81 12.48
CA LEU A 130 9.07 10.30 13.40
C LEU A 130 9.80 9.20 14.15
N PHE A 131 9.22 8.00 14.26
CA PHE A 131 9.86 6.81 14.83
C PHE A 131 10.48 5.89 13.77
N ALA A 132 10.63 6.37 12.52
CA ALA A 132 11.31 5.65 11.43
C ALA A 132 10.72 4.27 11.10
N MET A 133 9.41 4.07 11.32
CA MET A 133 8.74 2.79 11.05
C MET A 133 8.26 2.68 9.59
N GLU A 134 7.96 3.81 8.95
CA GLU A 134 7.53 3.89 7.54
C GLU A 134 8.05 5.22 6.97
N GLY A 135 8.35 5.27 5.67
CA GLY A 135 8.77 6.51 5.03
C GLY A 135 7.61 7.40 4.57
N LEU A 136 7.94 8.61 4.16
CA LEU A 136 6.94 9.62 3.79
C LEU A 136 6.11 9.19 2.58
N LEU A 137 6.73 8.55 1.60
CA LEU A 137 6.05 8.15 0.36
C LEU A 137 4.98 7.10 0.66
N CYS A 138 5.29 6.11 1.49
CA CYS A 138 4.34 5.07 1.93
C CYS A 138 3.19 5.62 2.76
N ILE A 139 3.43 6.61 3.62
CA ILE A 139 2.36 7.31 4.35
C ILE A 139 1.43 8.06 3.39
N VAL A 140 2.00 8.74 2.39
CA VAL A 140 1.22 9.45 1.36
C VAL A 140 0.39 8.48 0.54
N MET A 141 0.95 7.32 0.16
CA MET A 141 0.22 6.26 -0.53
C MET A 141 -0.86 5.61 0.36
N ALA A 142 -0.64 5.46 1.66
CA ALA A 142 -1.64 4.85 2.56
C ALA A 142 -2.77 5.82 2.95
N ALA A 143 -2.52 7.13 2.97
CA ALA A 143 -3.48 8.15 3.44
C ALA A 143 -4.86 8.10 2.73
N PRO A 144 -4.96 7.94 1.40
CA PRO A 144 -6.24 7.79 0.70
C PRO A 144 -7.11 6.63 1.19
N ILE A 145 -6.53 5.60 1.81
CA ILE A 145 -7.28 4.51 2.44
C ILE A 145 -7.56 4.83 3.91
N VAL A 146 -6.51 5.21 4.65
CA VAL A 146 -6.56 5.34 6.12
C VAL A 146 -7.57 6.41 6.57
N TYR A 147 -7.58 7.59 5.93
CA TYR A 147 -8.45 8.69 6.36
C TYR A 147 -9.95 8.40 6.16
N PRO A 148 -10.43 7.92 4.99
CA PRO A 148 -11.83 7.54 4.82
C PRO A 148 -12.29 6.43 5.76
N ILE A 149 -11.43 5.43 6.01
CA ILE A 149 -11.76 4.35 6.94
C ILE A 149 -11.86 4.87 8.39
N ALA A 150 -10.92 5.70 8.82
CA ALA A 150 -10.97 6.32 10.14
C ALA A 150 -12.17 7.27 10.29
N LEU A 151 -12.57 7.96 9.21
CA LEU A 151 -13.79 8.75 9.18
C LEU A 151 -15.01 7.86 9.45
N ALA A 152 -15.14 6.74 8.74
CA ALA A 152 -16.22 5.78 8.97
C ALA A 152 -16.22 5.25 10.41
N GLY A 153 -15.04 4.90 10.93
CA GLY A 153 -14.85 4.52 12.33
C GLY A 153 -15.33 5.60 13.29
N SER A 154 -14.99 6.86 13.03
CA SER A 154 -15.39 8.01 13.87
C SER A 154 -16.91 8.20 13.95
N LEU A 155 -17.62 7.96 12.84
CA LEU A 155 -19.08 8.03 12.80
C LEU A 155 -19.71 6.93 13.67
N VAL A 156 -19.16 5.72 13.60
CA VAL A 156 -19.59 4.59 14.43
C VAL A 156 -19.29 4.83 15.90
N GLY A 157 -18.06 5.24 16.24
CA GLY A 157 -17.66 5.58 17.61
C GLY A 157 -18.52 6.69 18.21
N HIS A 158 -18.82 7.73 17.42
CA HIS A 158 -19.73 8.80 17.81
C HIS A 158 -21.15 8.30 18.07
N ALA A 159 -21.71 7.46 17.19
CA ALA A 159 -23.04 6.88 17.37
C ALA A 159 -23.09 5.97 18.61
N LEU A 160 -22.06 5.14 18.84
CA LEU A 160 -21.97 4.27 20.01
C LEU A 160 -21.86 5.05 21.32
N SER A 161 -21.19 6.20 21.32
CA SER A 161 -21.06 7.05 22.52
C SER A 161 -22.41 7.60 23.00
N GLN A 162 -23.38 7.75 22.10
CA GLN A 162 -24.72 8.23 22.42
C GLN A 162 -25.69 7.12 22.81
N ARG A 163 -25.29 5.84 22.68
CA ARG A 163 -26.15 4.69 22.99
C ARG A 163 -26.00 4.29 24.46
N THR A 164 -27.10 4.45 25.20
CA THR A 164 -27.25 3.88 26.54
C THR A 164 -28.61 3.19 26.65
N PRO A 165 -28.68 1.89 27.01
CA PRO A 165 -27.57 0.97 27.30
C PRO A 165 -26.85 0.45 26.04
N GLY A 166 -25.71 -0.24 26.21
CA GLY A 166 -25.08 -1.06 25.14
C GLY A 166 -23.92 -0.46 24.35
N GLY A 167 -23.64 0.85 24.45
CA GLY A 167 -22.51 1.47 23.71
C GLY A 167 -21.13 0.91 24.09
N ALA A 168 -20.87 0.71 25.39
CA ALA A 168 -19.59 0.21 25.90
C ALA A 168 -19.25 -1.24 25.51
N PRO A 169 -20.15 -2.24 25.64
CA PRO A 169 -19.86 -3.59 25.18
C PRO A 169 -19.67 -3.65 23.66
N ALA A 170 -20.44 -2.87 22.88
CA ALA A 170 -20.25 -2.79 21.43
C ALA A 170 -18.87 -2.22 21.05
N MET A 171 -18.42 -1.15 21.73
CA MET A 171 -17.08 -0.59 21.52
C MET A 171 -15.98 -1.59 21.91
N THR A 172 -16.18 -2.34 23.01
CA THR A 172 -15.23 -3.38 23.43
C THR A 172 -15.08 -4.46 22.36
N LEU A 173 -16.21 -4.94 21.80
CA LEU A 173 -16.18 -5.91 20.71
C LEU A 173 -15.46 -5.35 19.49
N LEU A 174 -15.75 -4.11 19.10
CA LEU A 174 -15.11 -3.43 17.97
C LEU A 174 -13.59 -3.34 18.12
N VAL A 175 -13.09 -3.00 19.32
CA VAL A 175 -11.64 -2.99 19.60
C VAL A 175 -11.03 -4.38 19.48
N LEU A 176 -11.72 -5.43 19.94
CA LEU A 176 -11.24 -6.81 19.88
C LEU A 176 -11.28 -7.41 18.48
N LEU A 177 -12.10 -6.87 17.57
CA LEU A 177 -12.14 -7.34 16.18
C LEU A 177 -10.85 -7.06 15.42
N ALA A 178 -10.14 -5.96 15.72
CA ALA A 178 -8.86 -5.66 15.06
C ALA A 178 -7.78 -6.74 15.30
N PRO A 179 -7.42 -7.10 16.55
CA PRO A 179 -6.48 -8.19 16.79
C PRO A 179 -7.04 -9.57 16.36
N GLY A 180 -8.36 -9.76 16.40
CA GLY A 180 -8.98 -10.97 15.84
C GLY A 180 -8.79 -11.11 14.33
N LEU A 181 -8.88 -10.00 13.59
CA LEU A 181 -8.62 -9.94 12.16
C LEU A 181 -7.13 -10.17 11.86
N MET A 182 -6.23 -9.55 12.64
CA MET A 182 -4.78 -9.80 12.55
C MET A 182 -4.45 -11.30 12.71
N ALA A 183 -5.02 -11.93 13.74
CA ALA A 183 -4.83 -13.36 13.97
C ALA A 183 -5.39 -14.20 12.82
N PHE A 184 -6.58 -13.86 12.31
CA PHE A 184 -7.18 -14.55 11.17
C PHE A 184 -6.29 -14.48 9.92
N GLU A 185 -5.79 -13.29 9.57
CA GLU A 185 -4.93 -13.06 8.41
C GLU A 185 -3.57 -13.78 8.54
N SER A 186 -3.02 -13.83 9.76
CA SER A 186 -1.75 -14.54 10.00
C SER A 186 -1.84 -16.05 9.70
N VAL A 187 -3.03 -16.64 9.85
CA VAL A 187 -3.28 -18.07 9.60
C VAL A 187 -3.76 -18.31 8.16
N HIS A 188 -4.39 -17.32 7.52
CA HIS A 188 -4.98 -17.41 6.19
C HIS A 188 -4.33 -16.40 5.24
N ARG A 189 -3.02 -16.54 5.00
CA ARG A 189 -2.31 -15.73 4.01
C ARG A 189 -2.87 -16.06 2.62
N ALA A 190 -3.34 -15.04 1.90
CA ALA A 190 -3.81 -15.20 0.53
C ALA A 190 -2.61 -15.51 -0.38
N GLU A 191 -2.84 -16.33 -1.42
CA GLU A 191 -1.85 -16.48 -2.48
C GLU A 191 -1.60 -15.13 -3.16
N GLU A 192 -0.34 -14.85 -3.46
CA GLU A 192 0.07 -13.64 -4.14
C GLU A 192 -0.16 -13.80 -5.65
N PRO A 193 -1.15 -13.12 -6.26
CA PRO A 193 -1.35 -13.18 -7.69
C PRO A 193 -0.14 -12.59 -8.43
N LEU A 194 0.27 -13.27 -9.51
CA LEU A 194 1.29 -12.79 -10.43
C LEU A 194 0.66 -11.78 -11.42
N PHE A 195 1.20 -10.57 -11.48
CA PHE A 195 0.71 -9.50 -12.33
C PHE A 195 1.69 -9.17 -13.45
N PRO A 196 1.23 -9.11 -14.72
CA PRO A 196 2.03 -8.59 -15.82
C PRO A 196 1.84 -7.08 -15.97
N VAL A 197 2.95 -6.36 -16.20
CA VAL A 197 2.96 -4.97 -16.68
C VAL A 197 3.70 -4.92 -18.01
N VAL A 198 3.03 -4.42 -19.04
CA VAL A 198 3.57 -4.33 -20.40
C VAL A 198 3.68 -2.86 -20.79
N THR A 199 4.84 -2.44 -21.29
CA THR A 199 5.06 -1.09 -21.84
C THR A 199 5.70 -1.23 -23.20
N SER A 200 5.31 -0.37 -24.14
CA SER A 200 5.76 -0.47 -25.52
C SER A 200 6.16 0.88 -26.08
N VAL A 201 7.19 0.90 -26.91
CA VAL A 201 7.60 2.07 -27.68
C VAL A 201 7.83 1.67 -29.14
N ARG A 202 7.54 2.59 -30.08
CA ARG A 202 7.93 2.42 -31.48
C ARG A 202 9.32 3.02 -31.67
N VAL A 203 10.21 2.25 -32.28
CA VAL A 203 11.59 2.62 -32.58
C VAL A 203 11.77 2.65 -34.09
N SER A 204 12.27 3.76 -34.62
CA SER A 204 12.51 4.00 -36.05
C SER A 204 13.80 3.33 -36.52
N ALA A 205 13.98 2.05 -36.17
CA ALA A 205 15.14 1.22 -36.48
C ALA A 205 14.70 -0.24 -36.70
N SER A 206 15.56 -1.02 -37.38
CA SER A 206 15.31 -2.44 -37.63
C SER A 206 15.36 -3.25 -36.32
N PRO A 207 14.72 -4.43 -36.24
CA PRO A 207 14.76 -5.26 -35.04
C PRO A 207 16.19 -5.61 -34.61
N GLN A 208 17.11 -5.81 -35.56
CA GLN A 208 18.50 -6.10 -35.24
C GLN A 208 19.22 -4.90 -34.61
N ALA A 209 18.98 -3.68 -35.11
CA ALA A 209 19.55 -2.47 -34.51
C ALA A 209 19.06 -2.28 -33.07
N VAL A 210 17.76 -2.50 -32.83
CA VAL A 210 17.19 -2.44 -31.48
C VAL A 210 17.73 -3.55 -30.58
N TRP A 211 17.92 -4.76 -31.11
CA TRP A 211 18.48 -5.90 -30.36
C TRP A 211 19.88 -5.60 -29.83
N ASN A 212 20.73 -4.98 -30.66
CA ASN A 212 22.11 -4.65 -30.28
C ASN A 212 22.17 -3.73 -29.06
N GLU A 213 21.26 -2.76 -28.94
CA GLU A 213 21.16 -1.85 -27.79
C GLU A 213 20.39 -2.46 -26.60
N LEU A 214 19.54 -3.45 -26.85
CA LEU A 214 18.70 -4.07 -25.83
C LEU A 214 19.46 -5.01 -24.90
N VAL A 215 20.35 -5.83 -25.47
CA VAL A 215 21.05 -6.91 -24.74
C VAL A 215 21.92 -6.34 -23.61
N ALA A 216 22.56 -5.21 -23.88
CA ALA A 216 23.28 -4.40 -22.91
C ALA A 216 23.18 -2.94 -23.35
N PHE A 217 22.79 -2.05 -22.44
CA PHE A 217 22.69 -0.62 -22.72
C PHE A 217 23.70 0.16 -21.86
N SER A 218 24.13 1.29 -22.41
CA SER A 218 25.14 2.14 -21.79
C SER A 218 24.60 2.86 -20.54
N ARG A 219 25.43 3.65 -19.87
CA ARG A 219 24.95 4.37 -18.69
C ARG A 219 23.95 5.45 -19.09
N MET A 220 22.75 5.38 -18.52
CA MET A 220 21.70 6.38 -18.66
C MET A 220 21.95 7.60 -17.76
N GLU A 221 21.50 8.77 -18.22
CA GLU A 221 21.52 10.01 -17.42
C GLU A 221 20.60 9.90 -16.19
N GLU A 222 20.99 10.50 -15.06
CA GLU A 222 20.15 10.50 -13.86
C GLU A 222 18.77 11.13 -14.13
N PRO A 223 17.68 10.56 -13.61
CA PRO A 223 16.35 11.07 -13.87
C PRO A 223 16.02 12.30 -13.02
N ASP A 224 15.38 13.30 -13.62
CA ASP A 224 14.88 14.50 -12.92
C ASP A 224 13.48 14.32 -12.30
N GLU A 225 12.78 13.21 -12.57
CA GLU A 225 11.40 13.02 -12.12
C GLU A 225 11.30 12.97 -10.58
N LEU A 226 10.27 13.64 -10.05
CA LEU A 226 10.00 13.69 -8.61
C LEU A 226 9.88 12.30 -7.98
N LEU A 227 9.38 11.30 -8.71
CA LEU A 227 9.21 9.94 -8.21
C LEU A 227 10.55 9.31 -7.79
N PHE A 228 11.56 9.39 -8.65
CA PHE A 228 12.88 8.83 -8.41
C PHE A 228 13.66 9.65 -7.37
N ARG A 229 13.49 10.98 -7.41
CA ARG A 229 14.00 11.86 -6.34
C ARG A 229 13.36 11.62 -4.99
N ALA A 230 12.14 11.07 -4.98
CA ALA A 230 11.42 10.70 -3.78
C ALA A 230 11.77 9.30 -3.27
N GLY A 231 12.80 8.66 -3.85
CA GLY A 231 13.40 7.44 -3.31
C GLY A 231 13.15 6.19 -4.14
N VAL A 232 12.24 6.20 -5.12
CA VAL A 232 12.00 5.03 -5.97
C VAL A 232 13.25 4.71 -6.77
N SER A 233 13.64 3.42 -6.78
CA SER A 233 14.81 2.96 -7.50
C SER A 233 14.62 3.06 -9.02
N TYR A 234 15.72 3.24 -9.74
CA TYR A 234 15.71 3.36 -11.19
C TYR A 234 16.94 2.71 -11.83
N PRO A 235 16.81 2.23 -13.08
CA PRO A 235 17.91 1.63 -13.81
C PRO A 235 18.94 2.68 -14.23
N VAL A 236 20.21 2.26 -14.22
CA VAL A 236 21.42 3.07 -14.49
C VAL A 236 22.17 2.54 -15.71
N GLU A 237 22.49 1.25 -15.74
CA GLU A 237 23.21 0.60 -16.85
C GLU A 237 22.87 -0.90 -16.86
N ALA A 238 23.03 -1.59 -18.00
CA ALA A 238 22.93 -3.05 -18.04
C ALA A 238 24.13 -3.67 -18.75
N ARG A 239 24.66 -4.74 -18.17
CA ARG A 239 25.75 -5.53 -18.74
C ARG A 239 25.34 -6.97 -18.86
N ILE A 240 25.91 -7.68 -19.82
CA ILE A 240 25.66 -9.11 -19.98
C ILE A 240 26.96 -9.90 -19.94
N GLU A 241 26.93 -11.04 -19.26
CA GLU A 241 28.01 -12.01 -19.22
C GLU A 241 27.56 -13.28 -19.93
N GLY A 242 28.28 -13.64 -21.01
CA GLY A 242 27.94 -14.77 -21.86
C GLY A 242 27.03 -14.39 -23.04
N THR A 243 26.53 -15.40 -23.74
CA THR A 243 25.64 -15.25 -24.90
C THR A 243 24.71 -16.46 -24.98
N GLY A 244 23.46 -16.24 -25.37
CA GLY A 244 22.45 -17.29 -25.47
C GLY A 244 21.76 -17.59 -24.14
N VAL A 245 20.99 -18.69 -24.13
CA VAL A 245 20.31 -19.18 -22.91
C VAL A 245 21.35 -19.59 -21.87
N GLY A 246 21.15 -19.15 -20.62
CA GLY A 246 22.10 -19.34 -19.52
C GLY A 246 23.15 -18.24 -19.37
N ALA A 247 23.22 -17.26 -20.29
CA ALA A 247 23.90 -16.00 -20.04
C ALA A 247 23.24 -15.26 -18.85
N CYS A 248 23.97 -14.35 -18.20
CA CYS A 248 23.43 -13.56 -17.10
C CYS A 248 23.51 -12.08 -17.42
N ARG A 249 22.37 -11.39 -17.40
CA ARG A 249 22.32 -9.93 -17.49
C ARG A 249 22.30 -9.34 -16.08
N TYR A 250 23.06 -8.27 -15.89
CA TYR A 250 23.14 -7.52 -14.65
C TYR A 250 22.65 -6.11 -14.94
N CYS A 251 21.43 -5.82 -14.53
CA CYS A 251 20.83 -4.50 -14.67
C CYS A 251 21.05 -3.72 -13.37
N TRP A 252 21.94 -2.74 -13.42
CA TRP A 252 22.28 -1.93 -12.26
C TRP A 252 21.23 -0.86 -12.03
N PHE A 253 20.64 -0.87 -10.85
CA PHE A 253 19.83 0.23 -10.33
C PHE A 253 20.68 1.07 -9.38
N ASN A 254 20.19 2.27 -9.05
CA ASN A 254 20.83 3.12 -8.04
C ASN A 254 20.87 2.48 -6.63
N THR A 255 20.04 1.46 -6.38
CA THR A 255 19.97 0.73 -5.11
C THR A 255 20.70 -0.62 -5.12
N GLY A 256 21.22 -1.06 -6.26
CA GLY A 256 21.94 -2.34 -6.40
C GLY A 256 21.65 -3.06 -7.73
N PRO A 257 22.24 -4.24 -7.96
CA PRO A 257 22.05 -4.99 -9.19
C PRO A 257 20.78 -5.85 -9.16
N PHE A 258 20.02 -5.84 -10.26
CA PHE A 258 19.13 -6.93 -10.64
C PHE A 258 19.93 -8.01 -11.37
N VAL A 259 19.81 -9.26 -10.92
CA VAL A 259 20.47 -10.42 -11.53
C VAL A 259 19.45 -11.18 -12.38
N GLU A 260 19.66 -11.15 -13.68
CA GLU A 260 18.69 -11.54 -14.70
C GLU A 260 19.23 -12.66 -15.61
N PRO A 261 19.23 -13.93 -15.16
CA PRO A 261 19.63 -15.05 -16.01
C PRO A 261 18.70 -15.22 -17.20
N ILE A 262 19.27 -15.31 -18.40
CA ILE A 262 18.54 -15.41 -19.65
C ILE A 262 17.93 -16.80 -19.82
N THR A 263 16.61 -16.84 -19.97
CA THR A 263 15.81 -18.06 -20.18
C THR A 263 15.45 -18.26 -21.65
N VAL A 264 15.33 -17.17 -22.43
CA VAL A 264 15.10 -17.22 -23.88
C VAL A 264 16.01 -16.23 -24.59
N TRP A 265 16.69 -16.71 -25.64
CA TRP A 265 17.49 -15.90 -26.56
C TRP A 265 17.09 -16.24 -28.00
N ASP A 266 16.07 -15.55 -28.52
CA ASP A 266 15.62 -15.68 -29.91
C ASP A 266 15.91 -14.37 -30.65
N GLU A 267 17.17 -14.17 -31.04
CA GLU A 267 17.63 -12.96 -31.72
C GLU A 267 17.02 -12.83 -33.13
N PRO A 268 16.52 -11.64 -33.55
CA PRO A 268 16.37 -10.38 -32.80
C PRO A 268 14.94 -10.18 -32.26
N ARG A 269 14.18 -11.24 -31.95
CA ARG A 269 12.73 -11.22 -31.71
C ARG A 269 12.33 -11.23 -30.23
N LEU A 270 13.00 -12.02 -29.39
CA LEU A 270 12.61 -12.21 -28.00
C LEU A 270 13.82 -12.47 -27.09
N LEU A 271 13.93 -11.66 -26.04
CA LEU A 271 14.84 -11.89 -24.91
C LEU A 271 14.00 -12.03 -23.64
N ALA A 272 14.09 -13.15 -22.94
CA ALA A 272 13.41 -13.36 -21.66
C ALA A 272 14.39 -13.81 -20.58
N PHE A 273 14.12 -13.43 -19.34
CA PHE A 273 14.99 -13.67 -18.19
C PHE A 273 14.17 -13.83 -16.92
N ASP A 274 14.67 -14.66 -16.01
CA ASP A 274 14.17 -14.70 -14.63
C ASP A 274 14.85 -13.62 -13.80
N VAL A 275 14.31 -13.31 -12.62
CA VAL A 275 14.96 -12.44 -11.63
C VAL A 275 15.29 -13.29 -10.41
N VAL A 276 16.59 -13.50 -10.17
CA VAL A 276 17.06 -14.33 -9.05
C VAL A 276 17.54 -13.53 -7.85
N ASP A 277 17.83 -12.25 -8.07
CA ASP A 277 18.18 -11.27 -7.04
C ASP A 277 17.72 -9.88 -7.50
N ASP A 278 17.03 -9.15 -6.62
CA ASP A 278 16.56 -7.79 -6.86
C ASP A 278 16.93 -6.85 -5.70
N PRO A 279 17.40 -5.63 -6.00
CA PRO A 279 17.71 -4.65 -4.99
C PRO A 279 16.42 -4.07 -4.38
N PRO A 280 16.50 -3.38 -3.24
CA PRO A 280 15.38 -2.66 -2.67
C PRO A 280 14.69 -1.76 -3.71
N PRO A 281 13.36 -1.85 -3.87
CA PRO A 281 12.62 -1.13 -4.90
C PRO A 281 12.59 0.38 -4.66
N MET A 282 12.89 0.83 -3.43
CA MET A 282 13.00 2.23 -3.07
C MET A 282 13.89 2.42 -1.83
N THR A 283 14.44 3.62 -1.70
CA THR A 283 15.03 4.14 -0.47
C THR A 283 14.08 5.15 0.13
N GLU A 284 13.50 4.84 1.28
CA GLU A 284 12.47 5.66 1.89
C GLU A 284 12.98 7.07 2.29
N LEU A 285 12.17 8.10 2.05
CA LEU A 285 12.47 9.46 2.49
C LEU A 285 12.23 9.58 4.00
N SER A 286 13.30 9.77 4.77
CA SER A 286 13.24 10.00 6.21
C SER A 286 14.27 11.03 6.68
N ILE A 287 14.04 11.52 7.89
CA ILE A 287 15.00 12.32 8.65
C ILE A 287 16.16 11.46 9.21
N TYR A 288 15.99 10.14 9.25
CA TYR A 288 17.00 9.20 9.71
C TYR A 288 17.73 8.55 8.54
N GLU A 289 19.00 8.23 8.75
CA GLU A 289 19.86 7.57 7.76
C GLU A 289 19.42 6.12 7.46
N HIS A 290 18.77 5.48 8.43
CA HIS A 290 18.23 4.13 8.31
C HIS A 290 16.77 4.13 8.78
N ILE A 291 15.93 3.43 8.04
CA ILE A 291 14.49 3.28 8.30
C ILE A 291 14.20 1.80 8.39
N ASP A 292 13.39 1.41 9.38
CA ASP A 292 12.93 0.04 9.52
C ASP A 292 11.55 -0.06 8.86
N ALA A 293 11.53 -0.17 7.53
CA ALA A 293 10.34 -0.26 6.68
C ALA A 293 10.24 -1.65 6.04
N PRO A 294 9.67 -2.66 6.72
CA PRO A 294 9.67 -4.04 6.26
C PRO A 294 9.00 -4.27 4.90
N HIS A 295 8.08 -3.39 4.49
CA HIS A 295 7.44 -3.49 3.17
C HIS A 295 8.38 -3.25 2.00
N VAL A 296 9.55 -2.61 2.22
CA VAL A 296 10.55 -2.42 1.15
C VAL A 296 11.25 -3.74 0.84
N ASP A 297 11.36 -4.64 1.82
CA ASP A 297 12.05 -5.92 1.69
C ASP A 297 11.04 -7.07 1.51
N GLY A 298 10.85 -7.48 0.25
CA GLY A 298 10.18 -8.74 -0.08
C GLY A 298 8.65 -8.70 -0.20
N PHE A 299 8.00 -7.54 -0.05
CA PHE A 299 6.56 -7.35 -0.31
C PHE A 299 6.23 -6.94 -1.73
N PHE A 300 7.24 -6.54 -2.52
CA PHE A 300 7.18 -6.46 -3.97
C PHE A 300 8.32 -7.34 -4.48
N ARG A 301 8.02 -8.25 -5.42
CA ARG A 301 9.02 -9.14 -6.01
C ARG A 301 8.83 -9.20 -7.51
N SER A 302 9.88 -8.88 -8.25
CA SER A 302 9.94 -9.18 -9.67
C SER A 302 10.30 -10.66 -9.86
N HIS A 303 9.57 -11.39 -10.70
CA HIS A 303 9.83 -12.82 -10.94
C HIS A 303 10.57 -13.06 -12.24
N ASN A 304 10.14 -12.38 -13.30
CA ASN A 304 10.75 -12.46 -14.62
C ASN A 304 10.40 -11.24 -15.45
N GLY A 305 11.14 -11.08 -16.54
CA GLY A 305 10.90 -10.07 -17.54
C GLY A 305 11.18 -10.56 -18.95
N GLN A 306 10.66 -9.83 -19.93
CA GLN A 306 10.99 -10.07 -21.32
C GLN A 306 10.95 -8.78 -22.14
N PHE A 307 11.69 -8.81 -23.24
CA PHE A 307 11.64 -7.84 -24.31
C PHE A 307 11.26 -8.52 -25.61
N ARG A 308 10.16 -8.06 -26.22
CA ARG A 308 9.65 -8.58 -27.50
C ARG A 308 9.78 -7.49 -28.57
N LEU A 309 10.39 -7.84 -29.69
CA LEU A 309 10.57 -6.96 -30.84
C LEU A 309 9.66 -7.45 -31.97
N VAL A 310 8.79 -6.56 -32.45
CA VAL A 310 7.88 -6.85 -33.56
C VAL A 310 8.16 -5.88 -34.70
N GLU A 311 8.71 -6.42 -35.79
CA GLU A 311 8.89 -5.67 -37.04
C GLU A 311 7.56 -5.16 -37.57
N GLN A 312 7.54 -3.89 -37.95
CA GLN A 312 6.39 -3.20 -38.53
C GLN A 312 6.51 -3.15 -40.05
N ALA A 313 5.40 -2.90 -40.74
CA ALA A 313 5.36 -2.88 -42.20
C ALA A 313 6.22 -1.77 -42.84
N ASP A 314 6.56 -0.72 -42.08
CA ASP A 314 7.43 0.39 -42.50
C ASP A 314 8.93 0.14 -42.19
N GLY A 315 9.27 -1.06 -41.69
CA GLY A 315 10.64 -1.41 -41.26
C GLY A 315 11.02 -0.92 -39.86
N SER A 316 10.11 -0.22 -39.16
CA SER A 316 10.30 0.16 -37.76
C SER A 316 10.05 -1.04 -36.82
N THR A 317 10.43 -0.90 -35.55
CA THR A 317 10.26 -1.95 -34.53
C THR A 317 9.33 -1.49 -33.44
N LEU A 318 8.34 -2.30 -33.09
CA LEU A 318 7.61 -2.17 -31.83
C LEU A 318 8.38 -2.96 -30.76
N LEU A 319 8.98 -2.24 -29.82
CA LEU A 319 9.69 -2.82 -28.69
C LEU A 319 8.76 -2.85 -27.47
N GLU A 320 8.50 -4.04 -26.94
CA GLU A 320 7.65 -4.25 -25.77
C GLU A 320 8.47 -4.84 -24.61
N GLY A 321 8.49 -4.15 -23.46
CA GLY A 321 9.00 -4.66 -22.20
C GLY A 321 7.87 -5.18 -21.33
N THR A 322 8.00 -6.39 -20.81
CA THR A 322 7.07 -6.97 -19.82
C THR A 322 7.83 -7.34 -18.55
N THR A 323 7.24 -7.01 -17.41
CA THR A 323 7.69 -7.48 -16.09
C THR A 323 6.52 -8.21 -15.43
N TRP A 324 6.76 -9.40 -14.89
CA TRP A 324 5.80 -10.05 -14.00
C TRP A 324 6.27 -9.94 -12.56
N TYR A 325 5.37 -9.47 -11.70
CA TYR A 325 5.66 -9.24 -10.30
C TYR A 325 4.56 -9.80 -9.39
N THR A 326 4.91 -10.07 -8.14
CA THR A 326 3.94 -10.24 -7.06
C THR A 326 4.06 -9.10 -6.07
N HIS A 327 2.96 -8.81 -5.38
CA HIS A 327 3.00 -7.91 -4.23
C HIS A 327 2.09 -8.38 -3.10
N ALA A 328 2.59 -8.36 -1.87
CA ALA A 328 1.94 -8.92 -0.69
C ALA A 328 1.23 -7.86 0.16
N ILE A 329 0.58 -6.88 -0.49
CA ILE A 329 -0.04 -5.72 0.16
C ILE A 329 -1.52 -5.61 -0.22
N TRP A 330 -2.39 -5.56 0.79
CA TRP A 330 -3.85 -5.44 0.61
C TRP A 330 -4.33 -3.99 0.79
N PRO A 331 -5.33 -3.48 0.05
CA PRO A 331 -6.01 -4.15 -1.06
C PRO A 331 -5.14 -4.16 -2.31
N THR A 332 -4.95 -5.36 -2.86
CA THR A 332 -4.14 -5.64 -4.05
C THR A 332 -4.47 -4.70 -5.21
N TRP A 333 -5.77 -4.49 -5.49
CA TRP A 333 -6.22 -3.60 -6.57
C TRP A 333 -5.77 -2.14 -6.39
N TYR A 334 -5.65 -1.66 -5.14
CA TYR A 334 -5.25 -0.29 -4.85
C TYR A 334 -3.75 -0.12 -5.01
N TRP A 335 -2.98 -1.00 -4.37
CA TRP A 335 -1.52 -0.96 -4.43
C TRP A 335 -0.99 -1.19 -5.84
N ARG A 336 -1.74 -1.93 -6.66
CA ARG A 336 -1.41 -2.17 -8.05
C ARG A 336 -1.40 -0.89 -8.88
N ILE A 337 -2.22 0.10 -8.55
CA ILE A 337 -2.21 1.40 -9.23
C ILE A 337 -0.82 2.04 -9.09
N TRP A 338 -0.21 1.95 -7.91
CA TRP A 338 1.12 2.46 -7.64
C TRP A 338 2.21 1.59 -8.28
N SER A 339 2.17 0.28 -8.06
CA SER A 339 3.14 -0.67 -8.63
C SER A 339 3.19 -0.61 -10.15
N ASP A 340 2.05 -0.68 -10.83
CA ASP A 340 1.97 -0.61 -12.30
C ASP A 340 2.48 0.75 -12.79
N ALA A 341 2.08 1.86 -12.15
CA ALA A 341 2.52 3.20 -12.56
C ALA A 341 4.03 3.41 -12.41
N ILE A 342 4.64 2.86 -11.35
CA ILE A 342 6.10 2.90 -11.14
C ILE A 342 6.81 2.05 -12.20
N LEU A 343 6.36 0.81 -12.41
CA LEU A 343 6.93 -0.09 -13.42
C LEU A 343 6.82 0.48 -14.83
N HIS A 344 5.69 1.10 -15.19
CA HIS A 344 5.54 1.78 -16.47
C HIS A 344 6.58 2.88 -16.69
N ARG A 345 6.93 3.65 -15.64
CA ARG A 345 7.96 4.69 -15.75
C ARG A 345 9.37 4.11 -15.85
N ILE A 346 9.66 3.06 -15.08
CA ILE A 346 10.92 2.33 -15.17
C ILE A 346 11.10 1.75 -16.57
N HIS A 347 10.06 1.07 -17.10
CA HIS A 347 10.07 0.58 -18.47
C HIS A 347 10.25 1.71 -19.48
N ALA A 348 9.47 2.80 -19.38
CA ALA A 348 9.56 3.91 -20.32
C ALA A 348 10.98 4.48 -20.40
N ARG A 349 11.69 4.57 -19.27
CA ARG A 349 13.08 5.03 -19.22
C ARG A 349 14.02 4.11 -20.00
N VAL A 350 13.95 2.80 -19.76
CA VAL A 350 14.80 1.81 -20.46
C VAL A 350 14.47 1.77 -21.95
N LEU A 351 13.17 1.71 -22.29
CA LEU A 351 12.71 1.60 -23.67
C LEU A 351 13.01 2.85 -24.49
N GLU A 352 12.85 4.05 -23.91
CA GLU A 352 13.18 5.30 -24.61
C GLU A 352 14.69 5.48 -24.78
N HIS A 353 15.51 5.03 -23.81
CA HIS A 353 16.97 5.03 -23.97
C HIS A 353 17.41 4.12 -25.13
N ILE A 354 16.93 2.87 -25.16
CA ILE A 354 17.21 1.92 -26.25
C ILE A 354 16.77 2.50 -27.60
N LYS A 355 15.61 3.16 -27.64
CA LYS A 355 15.11 3.82 -28.84
C LYS A 355 16.07 4.90 -29.32
N GLN A 356 16.52 5.79 -28.44
CA GLN A 356 17.42 6.90 -28.79
C GLN A 356 18.74 6.38 -29.36
N ASP A 357 19.33 5.37 -28.71
CA ASP A 357 20.61 4.80 -29.14
C ASP A 357 20.47 4.05 -30.48
N ALA A 358 19.40 3.26 -30.64
CA ALA A 358 19.16 2.51 -31.88
C ALA A 358 18.83 3.42 -33.08
N GLU A 359 18.08 4.50 -32.87
CA GLU A 359 17.77 5.49 -33.92
C GLU A 359 19.01 6.31 -34.30
N ALA A 360 19.87 6.64 -33.34
CA ALA A 360 21.11 7.39 -33.59
C ALA A 360 22.14 6.57 -34.40
N HIS A 361 22.33 5.29 -34.07
CA HIS A 361 23.20 4.39 -34.81
C HIS A 361 22.67 4.10 -36.23
N SER A 362 21.34 3.93 -36.38
CA SER A 362 20.74 3.70 -37.71
C SER A 362 20.82 4.91 -38.64
N GLY A 363 20.94 6.14 -38.11
CA GLY A 363 21.08 7.36 -38.90
C GLY A 363 22.52 7.71 -39.29
N THR A 364 23.51 6.96 -38.80
CA THR A 364 24.94 7.16 -39.09
C THR A 364 25.52 6.13 -40.08
N GLU A 365 24.75 5.10 -40.43
CA GLU A 365 25.01 4.18 -41.56
C GLU A 365 24.36 4.69 -42.86
#